data_AF-X1RMK3-F1
#
_entry.id   AF-X1RMK3-F1
#
_cell.length_a   1.000
_cell.length_b   1.000
_cell.length_c   1.000
_cell.angle_alpha   90.00
_cell.angle_beta   90.00
_cell.angle_gamma   90.00
#
_symmetry.space_group_name_H-M   'P 1'
#
loop_
_entity.id
_entity.type
_entity.pdbx_description
1 polymer ?
#
loop_
_entity_poly.entity_id
_entity_poly.type
_entity_poly.pdbx_seq_one_letter_code
_entity_poly.pdbx_strand_id
1 'polypeptide(L)'
;MRSKQGELEERTLDRAVQVIAERLRETRDDFAGIISTRAPNETLSLFHKFIGEVVGSDWIDTQDGGSYRVISEGIRQFQNKVKGLDIECPIEEILK
;
A
#
# COMPACT_ATOMS: atom_id res chain seq x y z
N MET A 1 -7.21 -2.00 22.12
CA MET A 1 -6.45 -3.28 21.98
C MET A 1 -7.42 -4.45 22.05
N ARG A 2 -7.06 -5.64 21.56
CA ARG A 2 -7.89 -6.84 21.78
C ARG A 2 -7.49 -7.56 23.05
N SER A 3 -8.48 -7.96 23.86
CA SER A 3 -8.29 -8.83 25.03
C SER A 3 -7.90 -10.24 24.59
N LYS A 4 -7.57 -11.12 25.55
CA LYS A 4 -7.35 -12.56 25.26
C LYS A 4 -8.60 -13.23 24.68
N GLN A 5 -9.77 -12.66 24.95
CA GLN A 5 -11.07 -13.10 24.46
C GLN A 5 -11.43 -12.47 23.09
N GLY A 6 -10.58 -11.59 22.55
CA GLY A 6 -10.78 -10.94 21.26
C GLY A 6 -11.54 -9.61 21.30
N GLU A 7 -12.04 -9.20 22.47
CA GLU A 7 -12.84 -7.99 22.65
C GLU A 7 -12.01 -6.71 22.59
N LEU A 8 -12.58 -5.63 22.05
CA LEU A 8 -11.90 -4.32 22.01
C LEU A 8 -11.95 -3.63 23.37
N GLU A 9 -10.76 -3.32 23.90
CA GLU A 9 -10.57 -2.59 25.14
C GLU A 9 -9.89 -1.25 24.88
N GLU A 10 -10.38 -0.22 25.57
CA GLU A 10 -9.78 1.11 25.56
C GLU A 10 -8.40 1.10 26.26
N ARG A 11 -7.43 1.75 25.63
CA ARG A 11 -6.04 1.87 26.10
C ARG A 11 -5.47 3.20 25.66
N THR A 12 -4.44 3.66 26.36
CA THR A 12 -3.64 4.81 25.94
C THR A 12 -2.93 4.51 24.62
N LEU A 13 -2.65 5.56 23.85
CA LEU A 13 -1.91 5.46 22.59
C LEU A 13 -0.52 4.83 22.82
N ASP A 14 0.21 5.28 23.83
CA ASP A 14 1.55 4.76 24.16
C ASP A 14 1.53 3.25 24.38
N ARG A 15 0.51 2.75 25.11
CA ARG A 15 0.39 1.32 25.37
C ARG A 15 0.06 0.55 24.10
N ALA A 16 -0.78 1.11 23.23
CA ALA A 16 -1.09 0.49 21.95
C ALA A 16 0.16 0.39 21.05
N VAL A 17 0.92 1.48 20.93
CA VAL A 17 2.15 1.54 20.13
C VAL A 17 3.20 0.57 20.66
N GLN A 18 3.39 0.51 21.99
CA GLN A 18 4.34 -0.42 22.60
C GLN A 18 4.02 -1.88 22.23
N VAL A 19 2.75 -2.28 22.30
CA VAL A 19 2.34 -3.65 21.98
C VAL A 19 2.52 -3.95 20.49
N ILE A 20 2.26 -2.99 19.61
CA ILE A 20 2.53 -3.13 18.17
C ILE A 20 4.03 -3.35 17.94
N ALA A 21 4.89 -2.54 18.55
CA ALA A 21 6.34 -2.66 18.41
C ALA A 21 6.91 -3.96 19.00
N GLU A 22 6.34 -4.47 20.10
CA GLU A 22 6.68 -5.80 20.65
C GLU A 22 6.35 -6.90 19.65
N ARG A 23 5.14 -6.90 19.08
CA ARG A 23 4.71 -7.92 18.10
C ARG A 23 5.47 -7.86 16.79
N LEU A 24 5.75 -6.67 16.28
CA LEU A 24 6.55 -6.47 15.06
C LEU A 24 7.96 -7.05 15.20
N ARG A 25 8.57 -6.96 16.39
CA ARG A 25 9.89 -7.56 16.64
C ARG A 25 9.87 -9.09 16.61
N GLU A 26 8.74 -9.70 16.97
CA GLU A 26 8.57 -11.16 16.98
C GLU A 26 8.27 -11.75 15.59
N THR A 27 7.76 -10.95 14.65
CA THR A 27 7.25 -11.39 13.33
C THR A 27 8.23 -11.17 12.17
N ARG A 28 9.55 -11.07 12.46
CA ARG A 28 10.58 -10.74 11.46
C ARG A 28 10.42 -11.55 10.16
N ASP A 29 10.45 -10.81 9.05
CA ASP A 29 10.39 -11.25 7.65
C ASP A 29 9.00 -11.67 7.10
N ASP A 30 7.93 -11.63 7.90
CA ASP A 30 6.55 -11.96 7.45
C ASP A 30 5.57 -10.82 7.76
N PHE A 31 5.83 -9.64 7.18
CA PHE A 31 4.99 -8.45 7.36
C PHE A 31 4.67 -7.79 6.03
N ALA A 32 3.39 -7.50 5.78
CA ALA A 32 2.92 -6.73 4.64
C ALA A 32 2.14 -5.50 5.10
N GLY A 33 2.38 -4.37 4.43
CA GLY A 33 1.64 -3.14 4.61
C GLY A 33 0.51 -2.99 3.59
N ILE A 34 -0.69 -2.63 4.03
CA ILE A 34 -1.79 -2.24 3.13
C ILE A 34 -2.23 -0.82 3.49
N ILE A 35 -2.29 0.07 2.51
CA ILE A 35 -2.71 1.48 2.71
C ILE A 35 -3.76 1.93 1.68
N SER A 36 -4.66 2.83 2.06
CA SER A 36 -5.61 3.43 1.11
C SER A 36 -4.90 4.50 0.28
N THR A 37 -5.13 4.51 -1.04
CA THR A 37 -4.67 5.59 -1.94
C THR A 37 -5.35 6.93 -1.67
N ARG A 38 -6.39 6.95 -0.83
CA ARG A 38 -7.07 8.18 -0.38
C ARG A 38 -6.32 8.86 0.77
N ALA A 39 -5.29 8.23 1.33
CA ALA A 39 -4.45 8.87 2.34
C ALA A 39 -3.65 10.04 1.73
N PRO A 40 -3.35 11.10 2.50
CA PRO A 40 -2.48 12.18 2.03
C PRO A 40 -1.13 11.67 1.55
N ASN A 41 -0.52 12.34 0.56
CA ASN A 41 0.79 11.96 0.00
C ASN A 41 1.88 11.87 1.07
N GLU A 42 1.85 12.77 2.07
CA GLU A 42 2.76 12.71 3.21
C GLU A 42 2.59 11.41 4.00
N THR A 43 1.35 10.98 4.25
CA THR A 43 1.05 9.71 4.92
C THR A 43 1.48 8.51 4.08
N LEU A 44 1.28 8.53 2.76
CA LEU A 44 1.76 7.48 1.85
C LEU A 44 3.28 7.38 1.89
N SER A 45 3.99 8.51 1.86
CA SER A 45 5.45 8.55 1.92
C SER A 45 5.98 8.04 3.27
N LEU A 46 5.37 8.47 4.38
CA LEU A 46 5.72 7.99 5.71
C LEU A 46 5.44 6.50 5.89
N PHE A 47 4.34 6.00 5.33
CA PHE A 47 4.01 4.58 5.34
C PHE A 47 5.02 3.76 4.57
N HIS A 48 5.37 4.19 3.35
CA HIS A 48 6.38 3.52 2.54
C HIS A 48 7.74 3.48 3.25
N LYS A 49 8.16 4.61 3.84
CA LYS A 49 9.39 4.68 4.63
C LYS A 49 9.35 3.75 5.84
N PHE A 50 8.22 3.73 6.56
CA PHE A 50 8.07 2.87 7.73
C PHE A 50 8.17 1.38 7.37
N ILE A 51 7.45 0.94 6.33
CA ILE A 51 7.47 -0.47 5.91
C ILE A 51 8.85 -0.87 5.37
N GLY A 52 9.43 -0.07 4.47
CA GLY A 52 10.72 -0.39 3.86
C GLY A 52 11.91 -0.23 4.80
N GLU A 53 12.03 0.90 5.50
CA GLU A 53 13.25 1.21 6.27
C GLU A 53 13.18 0.78 7.74
N VAL A 54 11.99 0.84 8.37
CA VAL A 54 11.84 0.55 9.81
C VAL A 54 11.45 -0.90 10.04
N VAL A 55 10.46 -1.40 9.30
CA VAL A 55 10.04 -2.81 9.39
C VAL A 55 11.00 -3.70 8.58
N GLY A 56 11.56 -3.19 7.48
CA GLY A 56 12.46 -3.96 6.61
C GLY A 56 11.72 -4.87 5.64
N SER A 57 10.50 -4.50 5.22
CA SER A 57 9.67 -5.26 4.28
C SER A 57 9.47 -4.50 2.99
N ASP A 58 9.47 -5.22 1.87
CA ASP A 58 9.15 -4.69 0.55
C ASP A 58 7.69 -4.96 0.12
N TRP A 59 6.88 -5.55 1.01
CA TRP A 59 5.51 -5.94 0.71
C TRP A 59 4.52 -4.83 1.07
N ILE A 60 4.20 -3.99 0.08
CA ILE A 60 3.25 -2.89 0.20
C ILE A 60 2.15 -3.04 -0.86
N ASP A 61 0.89 -2.98 -0.44
CA ASP A 61 -0.28 -3.01 -1.32
C ASP A 61 -1.25 -1.85 -1.00
N THR A 62 -2.23 -1.61 -1.89
CA THR A 62 -3.22 -0.55 -1.75
C THR A 62 -4.66 -1.07 -1.69
N GLN A 63 -5.44 -0.59 -0.71
CA GLN A 63 -6.80 -1.08 -0.46
C GLN A 63 -7.82 -0.69 -1.55
N ASP A 64 -7.59 0.44 -2.23
CA ASP A 64 -8.52 1.01 -3.23
C ASP A 64 -8.01 0.82 -4.67
N GLY A 65 -7.30 -0.27 -4.96
CA GLY A 65 -6.71 -0.58 -6.27
C GLY A 65 -7.71 -0.81 -7.41
N GLY A 66 -8.56 0.18 -7.72
CA GLY A 66 -9.47 0.21 -8.87
C GLY A 66 -8.79 0.70 -10.15
N SER A 67 -7.87 1.66 -10.06
CA SER A 67 -7.18 2.22 -11.24
C SER A 67 -6.17 1.23 -11.84
N TYR A 68 -5.46 0.46 -10.99
CA TYR A 68 -4.66 -0.67 -11.48
C TYR A 68 -5.55 -1.77 -12.05
N ARG A 69 -6.77 -1.97 -11.50
CA ARG A 69 -7.74 -2.93 -12.03
C ARG A 69 -8.28 -2.53 -13.40
N VAL A 70 -8.54 -1.25 -13.66
CA VAL A 70 -8.97 -0.74 -14.98
C VAL A 70 -7.82 -0.81 -16.00
N ILE A 71 -6.59 -0.48 -15.58
CA ILE A 71 -5.39 -0.61 -16.42
C ILE A 71 -5.08 -2.08 -16.73
N SER A 72 -5.14 -2.98 -15.75
CA SER A 72 -4.92 -4.42 -15.94
C SER A 72 -6.05 -5.13 -16.67
N GLU A 73 -7.31 -4.72 -16.47
CA GLU A 73 -8.47 -5.17 -17.24
C GLU A 73 -8.35 -4.72 -18.70
N GLY A 74 -7.90 -3.49 -18.94
CA GLY A 74 -7.53 -2.99 -20.26
C GLY A 74 -6.42 -3.82 -20.89
N ILE A 75 -5.35 -4.15 -20.17
CA ILE A 75 -4.27 -5.01 -20.66
C ILE A 75 -4.77 -6.44 -20.99
N ARG A 76 -5.64 -7.02 -20.15
CA ARG A 76 -6.19 -8.37 -20.33
C ARG A 76 -7.06 -8.50 -21.58
N GLN A 77 -7.85 -7.47 -21.90
CA GLN A 77 -8.73 -7.47 -23.08
C GLN A 77 -7.93 -7.36 -24.40
N PHE A 78 -6.71 -6.82 -24.36
CA PHE A 78 -5.88 -6.54 -25.54
C PHE A 78 -4.87 -7.65 -25.92
N GLN A 79 -4.72 -8.71 -25.11
CA GLN A 79 -3.75 -9.78 -25.38
C GLN A 79 -4.06 -10.67 -26.61
N ASN A 80 -5.23 -10.54 -27.23
CA ASN A 80 -5.64 -11.33 -28.41
C ASN A 80 -5.53 -10.61 -29.77
N LYS A 81 -4.76 -9.50 -29.85
CA LYS A 81 -4.27 -8.82 -31.06
C LYS A 81 -5.33 -8.40 -32.11
N VAL A 82 -5.70 -7.11 -32.17
CA VAL A 82 -5.54 -6.21 -33.35
C VAL A 82 -5.69 -4.75 -32.87
N LYS A 83 -4.65 -3.93 -33.15
CA LYS A 83 -4.50 -2.47 -32.93
C LYS A 83 -4.20 -1.98 -31.50
N GLY A 84 -3.00 -1.42 -31.34
CA GLY A 84 -2.51 -0.85 -30.09
C GLY A 84 -3.28 0.41 -29.67
N LEU A 85 -3.24 0.71 -28.37
CA LEU A 85 -3.75 1.96 -27.83
C LEU A 85 -2.80 3.09 -28.22
N ASP A 86 -3.32 4.09 -28.90
CA ASP A 86 -2.62 5.32 -29.27
C ASP A 86 -2.52 6.19 -27.99
N ILE A 87 -1.48 5.94 -27.20
CA ILE A 87 -1.20 6.64 -25.92
C ILE A 87 0.16 7.32 -25.92
N GLU A 88 0.67 7.72 -27.09
CA GLU A 88 1.79 8.66 -27.12
C GLU A 88 1.25 10.08 -27.01
N CYS A 89 1.34 10.63 -25.80
CA CYS A 89 1.41 12.07 -25.60
C CYS A 89 2.69 12.56 -26.30
N PRO A 90 2.61 13.49 -27.27
CA PRO A 90 3.78 13.96 -28.01
C PRO A 90 4.81 14.59 -27.08
N ILE A 91 6.10 14.35 -27.33
CA ILE A 91 7.20 14.81 -26.47
C ILE A 91 7.28 16.35 -26.39
N GLU A 92 6.68 17.06 -27.34
CA GLU A 92 6.53 18.51 -27.36
C GLU A 92 5.62 19.03 -26.23
N GLU A 93 4.69 18.21 -25.71
CA GLU A 93 3.85 18.55 -24.54
C GLU A 93 4.58 18.37 -23.20
N ILE A 94 5.68 17.61 -23.20
CA ILE A 94 6.47 17.30 -21.99
C ILE A 94 7.61 18.32 -21.78
N LEU A 95 8.10 18.97 -22.84
CA LEU A 95 9.30 19.85 -22.82
C LEU A 95 9.01 21.36 -22.69
N LYS A 96 7.90 21.79 -22.07
CA LYS A 96 7.65 23.19 -21.69
C LYS A 96 7.64 23.41 -20.18
#